data_AF-A0A7V6Q3K1-F1
#
_entry.id   AF-A0A7V6Q3K1-F1
#
_cell.length_a   1.000
_cell.length_b   1.000
_cell.length_c   1.000
_cell.angle_alpha   90.00
_cell.angle_beta   90.00
_cell.angle_gamma   90.00
#
_symmetry.space_group_name_H-M   'P 1'
#
loop_
_entity.id
_entity.type
_entity.pdbx_description
1 polymer ?
#
loop_
_entity_poly.entity_id
_entity_poly.type
_entity_poly.pdbx_seq_one_letter_code
_entity_poly.pdbx_strand_id
1 'polypeptide(L)'
;MTGDLYPRSIYILFWLLLTALVGGCRLIFRTYNTVIPLLKRVNGTKNILVIGAGEAGSMVIEEFIKHPELKMRPVAIIDDNVRKHGMMIHGVKVEGGRKDILKVALRKNVHEIVIAMPPIDRKEIREIVQICRKTSCRLKILPGVYELLNGKVSIKRLRDVNIEDLLGREPVKIDLEEISGYIKDKVVLVTGGGGSIGSELCRQIANFNPRKLLIFDINENNVYDLEHDLRMSYPGLKFTVLIGDIKDVPRVNYVFERYRPDVVFHAAAHKHVPLMELNPTEAIKNNVFGTLNVAGAADKYGAERFILISTDKAVNPVNIMGASKRIAEIIIQMMSKKSSTVFAAVRFGNVLGSNGSVVPLFKKQIQMGGPVTVTHPDVTRYFMTIPEAVQLVIQAGSLASGGEIFVLDMGEPVKIVDLAREMIRLSGLEPDVDVKIQFTGLRPGEKLFEEILLKEEGLSTTKYKKIYIAKPAMEDVSAFLKELNDLKEILFSPDYGNLEKVVKRLVPNYRSGKRQSDEANVKEAPNNENLSFETGYH
;
A
#
# COMPACT_ATOMS: atom_id res chain seq x y z
N MET A 1 43.86 -73.04 11.61
CA MET A 1 42.84 -72.06 11.17
C MET A 1 41.60 -72.82 10.73
N THR A 2 40.67 -73.04 11.64
CA THR A 2 39.30 -73.47 11.33
C THR A 2 38.43 -72.41 11.97
N GLY A 3 37.97 -71.44 11.16
CA GLY A 3 37.17 -70.33 11.67
C GLY A 3 35.83 -70.84 12.16
N ASP A 4 35.59 -70.72 13.47
CA ASP A 4 34.32 -71.07 14.09
C ASP A 4 33.21 -70.20 13.48
N LEU A 5 32.44 -70.79 12.58
CA LEU A 5 31.26 -70.18 11.98
C LEU A 5 30.17 -70.12 13.04
N TYR A 6 29.88 -68.91 13.52
CA TYR A 6 28.77 -68.64 14.41
C TYR A 6 27.45 -69.24 13.88
N PRO A 7 26.61 -69.83 14.75
CA PRO A 7 25.30 -70.36 14.36
C PRO A 7 24.49 -69.35 13.56
N ARG A 8 23.88 -69.78 12.45
CA ARG A 8 23.07 -68.90 11.56
C ARG A 8 21.96 -68.14 12.30
N SER A 9 21.49 -68.68 13.41
CA SER A 9 20.53 -68.04 14.31
C SER A 9 21.02 -66.72 14.89
N ILE A 10 22.35 -66.55 15.12
CA ILE A 10 22.92 -65.33 15.67
C ILE A 10 22.71 -64.14 14.72
N TYR A 11 22.86 -64.32 13.41
CA TYR A 11 22.64 -63.25 12.44
C TYR A 11 21.17 -62.80 12.39
N ILE A 12 20.24 -63.74 12.49
CA ILE A 12 18.80 -63.46 12.50
C ILE A 12 18.41 -62.75 13.81
N LEU A 13 18.89 -63.25 14.94
CA LEU A 13 18.62 -62.67 16.25
C LEU A 13 19.21 -61.25 16.35
N PHE A 14 20.43 -61.06 15.85
CA PHE A 14 21.11 -59.78 15.80
C PHE A 14 20.34 -58.78 14.93
N TRP A 15 19.87 -59.18 13.75
CA TRP A 15 19.06 -58.31 12.89
C TRP A 15 17.75 -57.91 13.56
N LEU A 16 17.02 -58.84 14.18
CA LEU A 16 15.78 -58.54 14.92
C LEU A 16 16.02 -57.58 16.09
N LEU A 17 17.04 -57.85 16.91
CA LEU A 17 17.41 -57.01 18.05
C LEU A 17 17.82 -55.61 17.62
N LEU A 18 18.65 -55.51 16.58
CA LEU A 18 19.15 -54.22 16.10
C LEU A 18 18.03 -53.38 15.48
N THR A 19 17.12 -54.01 14.74
CA THR A 19 15.94 -53.33 14.18
C THR A 19 14.98 -52.87 15.29
N ALA A 20 14.73 -53.72 16.29
CA ALA A 20 13.88 -53.40 17.43
C ALA A 20 14.47 -52.29 18.31
N LEU A 21 15.78 -52.33 18.60
CA LEU A 21 16.48 -51.32 19.39
C LEU A 21 16.54 -49.98 18.67
N VAL A 22 16.95 -49.95 17.40
CA VAL A 22 17.00 -48.71 16.62
C VAL A 22 15.60 -48.13 16.42
N GLY A 23 14.62 -48.98 16.09
CA GLY A 23 13.22 -48.57 15.96
C GLY A 23 12.64 -48.05 17.28
N GLY A 24 12.89 -48.77 18.38
CA GLY A 24 12.47 -48.40 19.73
C GLY A 24 13.10 -47.10 20.22
N CYS A 25 14.42 -46.93 20.08
CA CYS A 25 15.12 -45.70 20.42
C CYS A 25 14.59 -44.50 19.62
N ARG A 26 14.34 -44.66 18.32
CA ARG A 26 13.73 -43.60 17.49
C ARG A 26 12.30 -43.28 17.91
N LEU A 27 11.50 -44.30 18.23
CA LEU A 27 10.13 -44.12 18.69
C LEU A 27 10.09 -43.40 20.05
N ILE A 28 10.94 -43.79 20.99
CA ILE A 28 11.08 -43.16 22.31
C ILE A 28 11.53 -41.72 22.15
N PHE A 29 12.57 -41.45 21.37
CA PHE A 29 13.08 -40.09 21.15
C PHE A 29 12.03 -39.19 20.48
N ARG A 30 11.30 -39.73 19.50
CA ARG A 30 10.17 -39.04 18.85
C ARG A 30 9.05 -38.76 19.83
N THR A 31 8.66 -39.74 20.65
CA THR A 31 7.57 -39.58 21.62
C THR A 31 7.96 -38.60 22.73
N TYR A 32 9.18 -38.69 23.25
CA TYR A 32 9.72 -37.78 24.27
C TYR A 32 9.74 -36.33 23.76
N ASN A 33 10.28 -36.09 22.57
CA ASN A 33 10.37 -34.73 22.02
C ASN A 33 9.04 -34.17 21.49
N THR A 34 8.06 -35.02 21.16
CA THR A 34 6.76 -34.56 20.63
C THR A 34 5.70 -34.41 21.73
N VAL A 35 5.65 -35.33 22.71
CA VAL A 35 4.53 -35.44 23.65
C VAL A 35 4.80 -34.70 24.97
N ILE A 36 6.05 -34.66 25.44
CA ILE A 36 6.39 -34.03 26.73
C ILE A 36 6.27 -32.49 26.70
N PRO A 37 6.68 -31.78 25.63
CA PRO A 37 6.44 -30.35 25.53
C PRO A 37 4.94 -29.99 25.53
N LEU A 38 4.08 -30.87 25.02
CA LEU A 38 2.61 -30.67 25.00
C LEU A 38 1.96 -30.85 26.39
N LEU A 39 2.57 -31.64 27.27
CA LEU A 39 2.06 -31.97 28.61
C LEU A 39 2.60 -31.09 29.74
N LYS A 40 3.73 -30.39 29.55
CA LYS A 40 4.21 -29.41 30.52
C LYS A 40 3.27 -28.19 30.55
N ARG A 41 2.27 -28.23 31.43
CA ARG A 41 1.52 -27.06 31.89
C ARG A 41 2.49 -26.11 32.57
N VAL A 42 3.08 -25.19 31.81
CA VAL A 42 3.72 -24.01 32.38
C VAL A 42 2.60 -23.07 32.81
N ASN A 43 2.49 -22.78 34.10
CA ASN A 43 1.52 -21.83 34.64
C ASN A 43 1.66 -20.47 33.92
N GLY A 44 0.54 -19.90 33.48
CA GLY A 44 0.50 -18.64 32.72
C GLY A 44 0.65 -18.78 31.20
N THR A 45 0.45 -19.98 30.63
CA THR A 45 0.46 -20.19 29.17
C THR A 45 -0.86 -19.77 28.51
N LYS A 46 -0.78 -18.96 27.46
CA LYS A 46 -1.91 -18.56 26.61
C LYS A 46 -2.14 -19.58 25.50
N ASN A 47 -3.35 -20.10 25.40
CA ASN A 47 -3.74 -20.99 24.31
C ASN A 47 -3.98 -20.20 23.02
N ILE A 48 -3.39 -20.68 21.92
CA ILE A 48 -3.46 -20.05 20.60
C ILE A 48 -4.25 -20.93 19.63
N LEU A 49 -5.17 -20.30 18.90
CA LEU A 49 -5.83 -20.89 17.73
C LEU A 49 -5.15 -20.35 16.48
N VAL A 50 -4.65 -21.22 15.61
CA VAL A 50 -4.06 -20.80 14.33
C VAL A 50 -5.08 -21.01 13.22
N ILE A 51 -5.33 -19.98 12.42
CA ILE A 51 -6.17 -20.07 11.23
C ILE A 51 -5.25 -20.20 10.02
N GLY A 52 -5.37 -21.30 9.30
CA GLY A 52 -4.48 -21.71 8.20
C GLY A 52 -3.68 -22.94 8.55
N ALA A 53 -3.97 -24.07 7.89
CA ALA A 53 -3.17 -25.29 7.93
C ALA A 53 -2.24 -25.38 6.70
N GLY A 54 -1.78 -24.23 6.19
CA GLY A 54 -0.81 -24.12 5.10
C GLY A 54 0.63 -24.02 5.61
N GLU A 55 1.56 -23.71 4.70
CA GLU A 55 2.99 -23.55 5.03
C GLU A 55 3.21 -22.47 6.09
N ALA A 56 2.62 -21.29 5.91
CA ALA A 56 2.69 -20.19 6.88
C ALA A 56 2.15 -20.59 8.27
N GLY A 57 1.02 -21.30 8.32
CA GLY A 57 0.47 -21.83 9.57
C GLY A 57 1.41 -22.83 10.23
N SER A 58 2.02 -23.73 9.45
CA SER A 58 3.02 -24.69 9.93
C SER A 58 4.22 -23.97 10.55
N MET A 59 4.77 -22.96 9.87
CA MET A 59 5.90 -22.16 10.35
C MET A 59 5.56 -21.44 11.67
N VAL A 60 4.37 -20.84 11.78
CA VAL A 60 3.93 -20.16 13.00
C VAL A 60 3.82 -21.14 14.17
N ILE A 61 3.24 -22.32 13.94
CA ILE A 61 3.11 -23.36 14.97
C ILE A 61 4.49 -23.86 15.40
N GLU A 62 5.38 -24.14 14.45
CA GLU A 62 6.73 -24.59 14.72
C GLU A 62 7.50 -23.57 15.59
N GLU A 63 7.39 -22.28 15.26
CA GLU A 63 8.04 -21.21 16.00
C GLU A 63 7.53 -21.11 17.45
N PHE A 64 6.22 -21.28 17.69
CA PHE A 64 5.68 -21.32 19.06
C PHE A 64 6.16 -22.54 19.86
N ILE A 65 6.36 -23.68 19.19
CA ILE A 65 6.87 -24.90 19.84
C ILE A 65 8.36 -24.77 20.16
N LYS A 66 9.14 -24.14 19.27
CA LYS A 66 10.58 -23.89 19.46
C LYS A 66 10.88 -22.87 20.56
N HIS A 67 9.94 -21.97 20.85
CA HIS A 67 10.10 -20.90 21.82
C HIS A 67 9.11 -20.97 23.02
N PRO A 68 9.22 -21.99 23.92
CA PRO A 68 8.35 -22.12 25.10
C PRO A 68 8.37 -20.93 26.05
N GLU A 69 9.44 -20.13 26.05
CA GLU A 69 9.61 -18.90 26.84
C GLU A 69 8.54 -17.85 26.57
N LEU A 70 7.90 -17.90 25.39
CA LEU A 70 6.80 -17.01 25.02
C LEU A 70 5.51 -17.31 25.78
N LYS A 71 5.45 -18.43 26.50
CA LYS A 71 4.24 -18.89 27.23
C LYS A 71 3.01 -18.92 26.31
N MET A 72 3.20 -19.34 25.07
CA MET A 72 2.18 -19.35 24.03
C MET A 72 2.09 -20.74 23.44
N ARG A 73 0.91 -21.37 23.51
CA ARG A 73 0.73 -22.77 23.13
C ARG A 73 -0.34 -22.91 22.05
N PRO A 74 0.00 -23.30 20.82
CA PRO A 74 -0.96 -23.66 19.79
C PRO A 74 -1.80 -24.88 20.25
N VAL A 75 -3.13 -24.75 20.26
CA VAL A 75 -4.04 -25.81 20.76
C VAL A 75 -4.97 -26.38 19.69
N ALA A 76 -5.17 -25.66 18.60
CA ALA A 76 -6.02 -26.06 17.49
C ALA A 76 -5.66 -25.26 16.24
N ILE A 77 -5.97 -25.85 15.08
CA ILE A 77 -5.88 -25.22 13.77
C ILE A 77 -7.27 -25.19 13.14
N ILE A 78 -7.59 -24.12 12.43
CA ILE A 78 -8.78 -24.01 11.60
C ILE A 78 -8.36 -23.81 10.14
N ASP A 79 -8.91 -24.57 9.22
CA ASP A 79 -8.66 -24.43 7.78
C ASP A 79 -9.94 -24.82 7.02
N ASP A 80 -10.36 -24.03 6.03
CA ASP A 80 -11.61 -24.31 5.30
C ASP A 80 -11.48 -25.49 4.34
N ASN A 81 -10.26 -25.95 4.04
CA ASN A 81 -10.04 -27.15 3.25
C ASN A 81 -10.41 -28.39 4.05
N VAL A 82 -11.57 -28.97 3.73
CA VAL A 82 -12.12 -30.18 4.35
C VAL A 82 -11.13 -31.35 4.32
N ARG A 83 -10.26 -31.44 3.30
CA ARG A 83 -9.26 -32.51 3.20
C ARG A 83 -8.21 -32.45 4.32
N LYS A 84 -8.02 -31.28 4.93
CA LYS A 84 -7.07 -31.08 6.03
C LYS A 84 -7.69 -31.33 7.40
N HIS A 85 -9.01 -31.49 7.51
CA HIS A 85 -9.68 -31.68 8.79
C HIS A 85 -9.23 -32.98 9.46
N GLY A 86 -8.92 -32.91 10.75
CA GLY A 86 -8.38 -34.04 11.50
C GLY A 86 -6.89 -34.31 11.30
N MET A 87 -6.22 -33.66 10.34
CA MET A 87 -4.76 -33.74 10.20
C MET A 87 -4.06 -33.12 11.40
N MET A 88 -2.83 -33.58 11.65
CA MET A 88 -1.96 -33.07 12.71
C MET A 88 -0.77 -32.33 12.08
N ILE A 89 -0.59 -31.05 12.40
CA ILE A 89 0.56 -30.24 11.97
C ILE A 89 1.37 -29.89 13.21
N HIS A 90 2.64 -30.32 13.26
CA HIS A 90 3.52 -30.18 14.43
C HIS A 90 2.85 -30.59 15.77
N GLY A 91 2.01 -31.63 15.77
CA GLY A 91 1.31 -32.11 16.97
C GLY A 91 0.03 -31.35 17.32
N VAL A 92 -0.41 -30.39 16.50
CA VAL A 92 -1.66 -29.62 16.68
C VAL A 92 -2.70 -30.07 15.65
N LYS A 93 -3.93 -30.31 16.10
CA LYS A 93 -5.01 -30.85 15.27
C LYS A 93 -5.75 -29.75 14.50
N VAL A 94 -6.07 -30.01 13.22
CA VAL A 94 -7.05 -29.24 12.45
C VAL A 94 -8.46 -29.64 12.89
N GLU A 95 -9.15 -28.74 13.59
CA GLU A 95 -10.38 -29.01 14.34
C GLU A 95 -11.67 -28.58 13.61
N GLY A 96 -11.57 -28.12 12.36
CA GLY A 96 -12.71 -27.76 11.50
C GLY A 96 -12.43 -26.57 10.59
N GLY A 97 -13.50 -25.99 10.06
CA GLY A 97 -13.47 -24.80 9.19
C GLY A 97 -13.79 -23.50 9.94
N ARG A 98 -13.89 -22.38 9.23
CA ARG A 98 -14.10 -21.04 9.83
C ARG A 98 -15.36 -20.95 10.71
N LYS A 99 -16.40 -21.74 10.41
CA LYS A 99 -17.64 -21.80 11.21
C LYS A 99 -17.42 -22.38 12.61
N ASP A 100 -16.38 -23.19 12.80
CA ASP A 100 -16.08 -23.85 14.07
C ASP A 100 -15.26 -22.99 15.03
N ILE A 101 -14.75 -21.82 14.58
CA ILE A 101 -13.87 -20.93 15.36
C ILE A 101 -14.45 -20.65 16.76
N LEU A 102 -15.72 -20.25 16.86
CA LEU A 102 -16.36 -19.90 18.13
C LEU A 102 -16.43 -21.12 19.08
N LYS A 103 -16.86 -22.27 18.56
CA LYS A 103 -16.99 -23.51 19.32
C LYS A 103 -15.62 -24.01 19.81
N VAL A 104 -14.61 -23.97 18.95
CA VAL A 104 -13.25 -24.40 19.26
C VAL A 104 -12.59 -23.43 20.25
N ALA A 105 -12.77 -22.13 20.07
CA ALA A 105 -12.23 -21.10 20.95
C ALA A 105 -12.71 -21.27 22.40
N LEU A 106 -14.02 -21.48 22.59
CA LEU A 106 -14.60 -21.74 23.91
C LEU A 106 -14.12 -23.08 24.48
N ARG A 107 -14.26 -24.18 23.72
CA ARG A 107 -13.91 -25.53 24.18
C ARG A 107 -12.45 -25.67 24.59
N LYS A 108 -11.54 -24.95 23.94
CA LYS A 108 -10.09 -25.03 24.18
C LYS A 108 -9.55 -23.85 25.02
N ASN A 109 -10.41 -22.99 25.55
CA ASN A 109 -10.02 -21.78 26.29
C ASN A 109 -8.96 -20.96 25.55
N VAL A 110 -9.24 -20.60 24.30
CA VAL A 110 -8.31 -19.83 23.45
C VAL A 110 -8.24 -18.38 23.94
N HIS A 111 -7.02 -17.84 24.01
CA HIS A 111 -6.76 -16.46 24.42
C HIS A 111 -6.39 -15.57 23.23
N GLU A 112 -5.63 -16.12 22.26
CA GLU A 112 -5.20 -15.41 21.06
C GLU A 112 -5.50 -16.25 19.81
N ILE A 113 -5.97 -15.59 18.75
CA ILE A 113 -6.21 -16.19 17.44
C ILE A 113 -5.18 -15.59 16.47
N VAL A 114 -4.45 -16.43 15.75
CA VAL A 114 -3.43 -16.01 14.78
C VAL A 114 -3.86 -16.41 13.38
N ILE A 115 -4.07 -15.43 12.51
CA ILE A 115 -4.35 -15.64 11.08
C ILE A 115 -3.02 -15.84 10.35
N ALA A 116 -2.76 -17.06 9.87
CA ALA A 116 -1.50 -17.48 9.24
C ALA A 116 -1.73 -18.03 7.82
N MET A 117 -2.30 -17.19 6.97
CA MET A 117 -2.68 -17.52 5.59
C MET A 117 -2.35 -16.36 4.62
N PRO A 118 -1.09 -16.10 4.25
CA PRO A 118 -0.76 -15.12 3.22
C PRO A 118 -0.59 -15.77 1.82
N PRO A 119 -1.04 -15.16 0.70
CA PRO A 119 -1.98 -14.04 0.59
C PRO A 119 -3.44 -14.53 0.48
N ILE A 120 -4.30 -14.13 1.43
CA ILE A 120 -5.75 -14.35 1.38
C ILE A 120 -6.45 -13.23 0.59
N ASP A 121 -7.53 -13.56 -0.12
CA ASP A 121 -8.54 -12.61 -0.60
C ASP A 121 -9.22 -11.84 0.55
N ARG A 122 -9.26 -10.50 0.45
CA ARG A 122 -9.86 -9.56 1.41
C ARG A 122 -11.19 -10.03 1.99
N LYS A 123 -12.05 -10.62 1.16
CA LYS A 123 -13.37 -11.11 1.58
C LYS A 123 -13.26 -12.15 2.68
N GLU A 124 -12.30 -13.07 2.56
CA GLU A 124 -12.11 -14.13 3.56
C GLU A 124 -11.49 -13.59 4.85
N ILE A 125 -10.50 -12.68 4.79
CA ILE A 125 -9.96 -12.03 6.01
C ILE A 125 -11.10 -11.32 6.76
N ARG A 126 -11.95 -10.57 6.04
CA ARG A 126 -13.06 -9.84 6.64
C ARG A 126 -14.08 -10.78 7.29
N GLU A 127 -14.44 -11.87 6.61
CA GLU A 127 -15.33 -12.89 7.16
C GLU A 127 -14.74 -13.57 8.40
N ILE A 128 -13.46 -13.95 8.35
CA ILE A 128 -12.75 -14.55 9.49
C ILE A 128 -12.72 -13.59 10.67
N VAL A 129 -12.36 -12.32 10.44
CA VAL A 129 -12.32 -11.28 11.48
C VAL A 129 -13.72 -11.09 12.10
N GLN A 130 -14.78 -11.06 11.30
CA GLN A 130 -16.15 -10.99 11.80
C GLN A 130 -16.54 -12.18 12.68
N ILE A 131 -16.10 -13.39 12.33
CA ILE A 131 -16.34 -14.58 13.15
C ILE A 131 -15.52 -14.53 14.44
N CYS A 132 -14.23 -14.20 14.34
CA CYS A 132 -13.33 -14.08 15.49
C CYS A 132 -13.80 -13.01 16.49
N ARG A 133 -14.47 -11.95 16.03
CA ARG A 133 -15.05 -10.91 16.90
C ARG A 133 -16.17 -11.40 17.81
N LYS A 134 -16.81 -12.53 17.49
CA LYS A 134 -17.79 -13.15 18.40
C LYS A 134 -17.11 -13.85 19.58
N THR A 135 -15.78 -13.92 19.60
CA THR A 135 -14.98 -14.43 20.71
C THR A 135 -14.36 -13.28 21.51
N SER A 136 -13.95 -13.55 22.74
CA SER A 136 -13.19 -12.60 23.57
C SER A 136 -11.67 -12.67 23.32
N CYS A 137 -11.24 -13.31 22.23
CA CYS A 137 -9.82 -13.55 21.97
C CYS A 137 -9.16 -12.35 21.29
N ARG A 138 -7.88 -12.09 21.60
CA ARG A 138 -7.07 -11.14 20.81
C ARG A 138 -6.75 -11.71 19.45
N LEU A 139 -6.88 -10.89 18.40
CA LEU A 139 -6.64 -11.31 17.02
C LEU A 139 -5.32 -10.75 16.52
N LYS A 140 -4.46 -11.64 16.01
CA LYS A 140 -3.18 -11.30 15.37
C LYS A 140 -3.14 -11.87 13.97
N ILE A 141 -2.34 -11.24 13.11
CA ILE A 141 -2.14 -11.69 11.73
C ILE A 141 -0.65 -11.78 11.42
N LEU A 142 -0.30 -12.79 10.63
CA LEU A 142 1.01 -12.89 10.00
C LEU A 142 0.98 -12.07 8.70
N PRO A 143 1.83 -11.03 8.55
CA PRO A 143 1.88 -10.22 7.35
C PRO A 143 2.31 -11.02 6.10
N GLY A 144 1.98 -10.47 4.92
CA GLY A 144 2.24 -11.11 3.62
C GLY A 144 3.72 -11.29 3.25
N VAL A 145 3.96 -12.11 2.22
CA VAL A 145 5.28 -12.60 1.76
C VAL A 145 6.31 -11.50 1.45
N TYR A 146 5.88 -10.27 1.14
CA TYR A 146 6.79 -9.15 0.87
C TYR A 146 7.60 -8.68 2.09
N GLU A 147 7.13 -8.93 3.33
CA GLU A 147 7.94 -8.69 4.52
C GLU A 147 8.85 -9.89 4.87
N LEU A 148 8.68 -11.04 4.20
CA LEU A 148 9.37 -12.31 4.46
C LEU A 148 10.64 -12.52 3.62
N LEU A 149 11.20 -11.46 3.01
CA LEU A 149 12.41 -11.50 2.15
C LEU A 149 13.64 -12.22 2.73
N ASN A 150 13.65 -12.56 4.02
CA ASN A 150 14.75 -13.29 4.67
C ASN A 150 14.42 -14.74 5.09
N GLY A 151 13.29 -15.33 4.66
CA GLY A 151 12.98 -16.76 4.88
C GLY A 151 12.89 -17.21 6.34
N LYS A 152 12.91 -16.26 7.30
CA LYS A 152 12.81 -16.50 8.74
C LYS A 152 11.55 -15.83 9.26
N VAL A 153 10.52 -16.62 9.51
CA VAL A 153 9.36 -16.18 10.29
C VAL A 153 9.84 -16.00 11.73
N SER A 154 9.68 -14.80 12.28
CA SER A 154 9.92 -14.54 13.71
C SER A 154 8.59 -14.16 14.35
N ILE A 155 8.28 -14.71 15.52
CA ILE A 155 7.07 -14.33 16.29
C ILE A 155 7.00 -12.82 16.58
N LYS A 156 8.14 -12.12 16.60
CA LYS A 156 8.17 -10.64 16.70
C LYS A 156 7.42 -9.92 15.56
N ARG A 157 7.15 -10.60 14.45
CA ARG A 157 6.43 -10.06 13.29
C ARG A 157 4.91 -10.25 13.37
N LEU A 158 4.41 -11.02 14.34
CA LEU A 158 2.97 -11.08 14.58
C LEU A 158 2.50 -9.74 15.12
N ARG A 159 1.56 -9.13 14.41
CA ARG A 159 0.96 -7.84 14.78
C ARG A 159 -0.55 -7.97 14.92
N ASP A 160 -1.14 -7.00 15.61
CA ASP A 160 -2.59 -6.87 15.66
C ASP A 160 -3.14 -6.61 14.23
N VAL A 161 -4.38 -7.04 14.00
CA VAL A 161 -5.07 -6.80 12.73
C VAL A 161 -5.33 -5.31 12.59
N ASN A 162 -4.85 -4.75 11.48
CA ASN A 162 -5.02 -3.34 11.17
C ASN A 162 -6.08 -3.15 10.09
N ILE A 163 -6.51 -1.91 9.91
CA ILE A 163 -7.53 -1.56 8.91
C ILE A 163 -7.03 -1.83 7.48
N GLU A 164 -5.72 -1.75 7.26
CA GLU A 164 -5.08 -2.09 6.00
C GLU A 164 -5.29 -3.56 5.61
N ASP A 165 -5.41 -4.47 6.58
CA ASP A 165 -5.67 -5.89 6.29
C ASP A 165 -7.13 -6.13 5.85
N LEU A 166 -8.04 -5.22 6.23
CA LEU A 166 -9.46 -5.29 5.90
C LEU A 166 -9.83 -4.49 4.64
N LEU A 167 -8.99 -3.53 4.26
CA LEU A 167 -9.20 -2.63 3.12
C LEU A 167 -8.26 -2.89 1.95
N GLY A 168 -7.09 -3.48 2.22
CA GLY A 168 -6.08 -3.80 1.23
C GLY A 168 -6.61 -4.75 0.16
N ARG A 169 -5.95 -4.74 -1.00
CA ARG A 169 -6.31 -5.58 -2.14
C ARG A 169 -5.39 -6.78 -2.24
N GLU A 170 -5.77 -7.72 -3.10
CA GLU A 170 -4.85 -8.80 -3.48
C GLU A 170 -3.53 -8.21 -4.01
N PRO A 171 -2.39 -8.63 -3.45
CA PRO A 171 -1.07 -8.15 -3.89
C PRO A 171 -0.91 -8.32 -5.40
N VAL A 172 -0.35 -7.32 -6.06
CA VAL A 172 -0.05 -7.39 -7.48
C VAL A 172 1.09 -8.38 -7.68
N LYS A 173 0.90 -9.39 -8.55
CA LYS A 173 2.03 -10.21 -9.00
C LYS A 173 2.89 -9.37 -9.93
N ILE A 174 4.10 -9.09 -9.47
CA ILE A 174 5.07 -8.26 -10.19
C ILE A 174 5.90 -9.16 -11.11
N ASP A 175 6.03 -8.74 -12.36
CA ASP A 175 7.09 -9.23 -13.23
C ASP A 175 8.38 -8.46 -12.92
N LEU A 176 9.20 -9.02 -12.03
CA LEU A 176 10.42 -8.37 -11.55
C LEU A 176 11.46 -8.23 -12.67
N GLU A 177 11.45 -9.12 -13.68
CA GLU A 177 12.41 -9.09 -14.77
C GLU A 177 12.18 -7.86 -15.66
N GLU A 178 10.93 -7.61 -16.04
CA GLU A 178 10.58 -6.46 -16.88
C GLU A 178 10.82 -5.12 -16.18
N ILE A 179 10.44 -5.02 -14.90
CA ILE A 179 10.60 -3.78 -14.13
C ILE A 179 12.09 -3.45 -13.88
N SER A 180 12.93 -4.48 -13.69
CA SER A 180 14.34 -4.28 -13.40
C SER A 180 15.07 -3.49 -14.48
N GLY A 181 14.67 -3.62 -15.76
CA GLY A 181 15.44 -3.14 -16.91
C GLY A 181 15.71 -1.64 -16.92
N TYR A 182 14.74 -0.81 -16.52
CA TYR A 182 14.88 0.66 -16.58
C TYR A 182 15.39 1.29 -15.28
N ILE A 183 15.52 0.51 -14.19
CA ILE A 183 16.00 0.98 -12.88
C ILE A 183 17.38 0.44 -12.54
N LYS A 184 17.65 -0.81 -12.92
CA LYS A 184 18.91 -1.50 -12.63
C LYS A 184 20.08 -0.76 -13.28
N ASP A 185 21.15 -0.59 -12.51
CA ASP A 185 22.38 0.11 -12.94
C ASP A 185 22.16 1.57 -13.41
N LYS A 186 21.01 2.17 -13.08
CA LYS A 186 20.68 3.58 -13.36
C LYS A 186 20.88 4.49 -12.14
N VAL A 187 21.05 5.78 -12.41
CA VAL A 187 20.93 6.85 -11.40
C VAL A 187 19.47 7.26 -11.33
N VAL A 188 18.83 7.00 -10.20
CA VAL A 188 17.40 7.26 -10.01
C VAL A 188 17.20 8.42 -9.05
N LEU A 189 16.47 9.44 -9.46
CA LEU A 189 16.10 10.59 -8.63
C LEU A 189 14.66 10.47 -8.16
N VAL A 190 14.45 10.54 -6.85
CA VAL A 190 13.12 10.66 -6.25
C VAL A 190 13.00 12.04 -5.60
N THR A 191 12.17 12.92 -6.16
CA THR A 191 11.83 14.19 -5.50
C THR A 191 10.63 13.98 -4.56
N GLY A 192 10.60 14.68 -3.42
CA GLY A 192 9.61 14.42 -2.39
C GLY A 192 9.90 13.09 -1.67
N GLY A 193 11.18 12.70 -1.62
CA GLY A 193 11.63 11.40 -1.14
C GLY A 193 11.33 11.14 0.34
N GLY A 194 11.14 12.16 1.17
CA GLY A 194 10.68 12.04 2.55
C GLY A 194 9.14 11.99 2.69
N GLY A 195 8.38 12.15 1.61
CA GLY A 195 6.93 12.00 1.62
C GLY A 195 6.48 10.53 1.67
N SER A 196 5.23 10.25 2.04
CA SER A 196 4.73 8.86 2.18
C SER A 196 4.88 8.00 0.92
N ILE A 197 4.73 8.58 -0.28
CA ILE A 197 4.92 7.86 -1.54
C ILE A 197 6.40 7.85 -1.95
N GLY A 198 7.10 8.97 -1.76
CA GLY A 198 8.52 9.08 -2.13
C GLY A 198 9.43 8.18 -1.30
N SER A 199 9.15 8.01 -0.01
CA SER A 199 9.95 7.14 0.86
C SER A 199 9.76 5.67 0.49
N GLU A 200 8.52 5.26 0.18
CA GLU A 200 8.24 3.93 -0.30
C GLU A 200 8.84 3.68 -1.70
N LEU A 201 8.81 4.68 -2.60
CA LEU A 201 9.55 4.61 -3.88
C LEU A 201 11.03 4.32 -3.62
N CYS A 202 11.68 5.07 -2.74
CA CYS A 202 13.08 4.84 -2.39
C CYS A 202 13.34 3.42 -1.88
N ARG A 203 12.46 2.87 -1.02
CA ARG A 203 12.55 1.50 -0.49
C ARG A 203 12.43 0.46 -1.59
N GLN A 204 11.44 0.60 -2.46
CA GLN A 204 11.22 -0.39 -3.50
C GLN A 204 12.30 -0.33 -4.58
N ILE A 205 12.69 0.88 -4.99
CA ILE A 205 13.79 1.12 -5.95
C ILE A 205 15.09 0.49 -5.44
N ALA A 206 15.37 0.51 -4.14
CA ALA A 206 16.56 -0.11 -3.57
C ALA A 206 16.67 -1.63 -3.86
N ASN A 207 15.54 -2.34 -4.02
CA ASN A 207 15.54 -3.77 -4.35
C ASN A 207 15.89 -4.08 -5.82
N PHE A 208 15.89 -3.08 -6.69
CA PHE A 208 16.17 -3.25 -8.12
C PHE A 208 17.64 -2.95 -8.49
N ASN A 209 18.53 -2.84 -7.51
CA ASN A 209 19.98 -2.60 -7.68
C ASN A 209 20.29 -1.40 -8.60
N PRO A 210 19.83 -0.17 -8.26
CA PRO A 210 20.22 1.02 -9.00
C PRO A 210 21.71 1.30 -8.81
N ARG A 211 22.35 1.93 -9.81
CA ARG A 211 23.74 2.41 -9.68
C ARG A 211 23.86 3.46 -8.57
N LYS A 212 22.84 4.32 -8.45
CA LYS A 212 22.74 5.31 -7.37
C LYS A 212 21.31 5.78 -7.18
N LEU A 213 20.85 5.89 -5.93
CA LEU A 213 19.57 6.51 -5.57
C LEU A 213 19.79 7.93 -5.04
N LEU A 214 19.12 8.93 -5.62
CA LEU A 214 19.14 10.32 -5.17
C LEU A 214 17.79 10.65 -4.52
N ILE A 215 17.84 11.14 -3.28
CA ILE A 215 16.65 11.46 -2.48
C ILE A 215 16.62 12.98 -2.32
N PHE A 216 15.70 13.65 -3.03
CA PHE A 216 15.59 15.11 -3.01
C PHE A 216 14.33 15.55 -2.29
N ASP A 217 14.46 16.31 -1.20
CA ASP A 217 13.31 16.81 -0.42
C ASP A 217 13.64 18.11 0.30
N ILE A 218 12.61 18.84 0.70
CA ILE A 218 12.72 20.05 1.53
C ILE A 218 12.65 19.71 3.03
N ASN A 219 11.99 18.61 3.39
CA ASN A 219 11.81 18.22 4.78
C ASN A 219 12.97 17.36 5.28
N GLU A 220 13.89 17.99 6.04
CA GLU A 220 15.08 17.33 6.58
C GLU A 220 14.75 16.15 7.51
N ASN A 221 13.71 16.28 8.36
CA ASN A 221 13.39 15.26 9.36
C ASN A 221 12.92 13.97 8.70
N ASN A 222 12.00 14.08 7.74
CA ASN A 222 11.48 12.90 7.06
C ASN A 222 12.56 12.17 6.25
N VAL A 223 13.49 12.92 5.65
CA VAL A 223 14.58 12.31 4.88
C VAL A 223 15.65 11.73 5.80
N TYR A 224 15.89 12.32 6.97
CA TYR A 224 16.76 11.75 8.00
C TYR A 224 16.26 10.37 8.46
N ASP A 225 14.96 10.25 8.75
CA ASP A 225 14.34 8.98 9.13
C ASP A 225 14.46 7.93 8.01
N LEU A 226 14.21 8.35 6.77
CA LEU A 226 14.36 7.48 5.60
C LEU A 226 15.81 7.04 5.39
N GLU A 227 16.77 7.95 5.51
CA GLU A 227 18.19 7.65 5.38
C GLU A 227 18.62 6.59 6.39
N HIS A 228 18.23 6.74 7.66
CA HIS A 228 18.57 5.77 8.70
C HIS A 228 18.04 4.38 8.35
N ASP A 229 16.78 4.30 7.95
CA ASP A 229 16.14 3.03 7.58
C ASP A 229 16.80 2.40 6.34
N LEU A 230 17.10 3.19 5.29
CA LEU A 230 17.78 2.67 4.10
C LEU A 230 19.17 2.13 4.41
N ARG A 231 19.95 2.76 5.31
CA ARG A 231 21.26 2.25 5.72
C ARG A 231 21.16 0.92 6.45
N MET A 232 20.13 0.75 7.29
CA MET A 232 19.92 -0.50 8.03
C MET A 232 19.42 -1.62 7.13
N SER A 233 18.46 -1.32 6.27
CA SER A 233 17.77 -2.30 5.43
C SER A 233 18.57 -2.66 4.16
N TYR A 234 19.41 -1.74 3.66
CA TYR A 234 20.16 -1.90 2.40
C TYR A 234 21.63 -1.45 2.53
N PRO A 235 22.50 -2.18 3.26
CA PRO A 235 23.88 -1.76 3.51
C PRO A 235 24.75 -1.55 2.26
N GLY A 236 24.42 -2.22 1.15
CA GLY A 236 25.13 -2.09 -0.13
C GLY A 236 24.61 -0.99 -1.05
N LEU A 237 23.49 -0.34 -0.71
CA LEU A 237 22.88 0.67 -1.57
C LEU A 237 23.70 1.96 -1.59
N LYS A 238 24.08 2.40 -2.78
CA LYS A 238 24.66 3.74 -2.97
C LYS A 238 23.52 4.74 -3.09
N PHE A 239 23.36 5.61 -2.09
CA PHE A 239 22.39 6.69 -2.16
C PHE A 239 22.97 8.04 -1.72
N THR A 240 22.28 9.12 -2.03
CA THR A 240 22.66 10.48 -1.60
C THR A 240 21.40 11.27 -1.28
N VAL A 241 21.37 11.81 -0.07
CA VAL A 241 20.35 12.76 0.40
C VAL A 241 20.70 14.16 -0.08
N LEU A 242 19.71 14.85 -0.65
CA LEU A 242 19.84 16.18 -1.22
C LEU A 242 18.71 17.06 -0.69
N ILE A 243 19.05 17.97 0.23
CA ILE A 243 18.07 18.95 0.70
C ILE A 243 17.92 20.06 -0.33
N GLY A 244 16.67 20.42 -0.64
CA GLY A 244 16.34 21.50 -1.55
C GLY A 244 14.85 21.58 -1.90
N ASP A 245 14.45 22.76 -2.39
CA ASP A 245 13.10 23.00 -2.89
C ASP A 245 13.06 22.81 -4.41
N ILE A 246 12.04 22.13 -4.94
CA ILE A 246 11.84 21.99 -6.39
C ILE A 246 11.54 23.34 -7.08
N LYS A 247 11.17 24.36 -6.30
CA LYS A 247 10.98 25.74 -6.77
C LYS A 247 12.31 26.46 -7.00
N ASP A 248 13.40 26.02 -6.37
CA ASP A 248 14.74 26.58 -6.54
C ASP A 248 15.39 26.03 -7.81
N VAL A 249 15.24 26.79 -8.91
CA VAL A 249 15.74 26.42 -10.24
C VAL A 249 17.27 26.20 -10.24
N PRO A 250 18.11 27.11 -9.69
CA PRO A 250 19.54 26.84 -9.55
C PRO A 250 19.86 25.53 -8.84
N ARG A 251 19.19 25.23 -7.71
CA ARG A 251 19.40 24.00 -6.96
C ARG A 251 19.01 22.75 -7.75
N VAL A 252 17.87 22.78 -8.42
CA VAL A 252 17.42 21.68 -9.29
C VAL A 252 18.43 21.46 -10.42
N ASN A 253 18.83 22.51 -11.14
CA ASN A 253 19.82 22.40 -12.22
C ASN A 253 21.15 21.82 -11.72
N TYR A 254 21.64 22.27 -10.56
CA TYR A 254 22.86 21.73 -9.95
C TYR A 254 22.78 20.21 -9.73
N VAL A 255 21.65 19.72 -9.21
CA VAL A 255 21.46 18.27 -8.98
C VAL A 255 21.50 17.49 -10.29
N PHE A 256 20.78 17.96 -11.31
CA PHE A 256 20.75 17.28 -12.61
C PHE A 256 22.10 17.34 -13.32
N GLU A 257 22.78 18.48 -13.29
CA GLU A 257 24.10 18.65 -13.90
C GLU A 257 25.15 17.75 -13.24
N ARG A 258 25.18 17.73 -11.90
CA ARG A 258 26.18 16.99 -11.12
C ARG A 258 25.98 15.48 -11.19
N TYR A 259 24.73 15.01 -11.10
CA TYR A 259 24.45 13.59 -10.92
C TYR A 259 23.89 12.88 -12.15
N ARG A 260 23.41 13.62 -13.16
CA ARG A 260 22.88 13.09 -14.43
C ARG A 260 21.90 11.91 -14.19
N PRO A 261 20.75 12.16 -13.53
CA PRO A 261 19.78 11.10 -13.27
C PRO A 261 19.21 10.55 -14.58
N ASP A 262 19.19 9.23 -14.72
CA ASP A 262 18.62 8.53 -15.86
C ASP A 262 17.08 8.43 -15.72
N VAL A 263 16.59 8.22 -14.49
CA VAL A 263 15.16 8.07 -14.19
C VAL A 263 14.76 9.03 -13.08
N VAL A 264 13.63 9.72 -13.27
CA VAL A 264 13.08 10.66 -12.29
C VAL A 264 11.68 10.22 -11.88
N PHE A 265 11.48 9.97 -10.59
CA PHE A 265 10.16 9.85 -9.96
C PHE A 265 9.83 11.15 -9.24
N HIS A 266 8.81 11.85 -9.72
CA HIS A 266 8.40 13.15 -9.18
C HIS A 266 7.21 13.01 -8.24
N ALA A 267 7.49 12.86 -6.93
CA ALA A 267 6.49 12.73 -5.86
C ALA A 267 6.35 13.99 -4.98
N ALA A 268 7.10 15.06 -5.24
CA ALA A 268 7.02 16.31 -4.49
C ALA A 268 5.77 17.11 -4.87
N ALA A 269 4.83 17.26 -3.93
CA ALA A 269 3.62 18.05 -4.11
C ALA A 269 2.98 18.45 -2.77
N HIS A 270 2.20 19.53 -2.77
CA HIS A 270 1.22 19.79 -1.73
C HIS A 270 -0.09 19.06 -2.06
N LYS A 271 -0.64 18.34 -1.07
CA LYS A 271 -1.80 17.46 -1.26
C LYS A 271 -3.05 17.80 -0.43
N HIS A 272 -2.92 18.64 0.60
CA HIS A 272 -4.01 18.88 1.55
C HIS A 272 -5.01 19.89 0.98
N VAL A 273 -6.13 19.40 0.44
CA VAL A 273 -7.19 20.23 -0.19
C VAL A 273 -7.56 21.45 0.67
N PRO A 274 -7.92 21.33 1.96
CA PRO A 274 -8.34 22.50 2.74
C PRO A 274 -7.25 23.56 2.88
N LEU A 275 -5.98 23.13 3.03
CA LEU A 275 -4.86 24.07 3.12
C LEU A 275 -4.60 24.75 1.79
N MET A 276 -4.74 24.04 0.68
CA MET A 276 -4.48 24.56 -0.66
C MET A 276 -5.62 25.43 -1.19
N GLU A 277 -6.86 25.26 -0.71
CA GLU A 277 -7.94 26.22 -0.96
C GLU A 277 -7.68 27.57 -0.27
N LEU A 278 -7.06 27.55 0.92
CA LEU A 278 -6.66 28.76 1.64
C LEU A 278 -5.36 29.37 1.09
N ASN A 279 -4.51 28.55 0.48
CA ASN A 279 -3.20 28.96 -0.04
C ASN A 279 -3.05 28.54 -1.52
N PRO A 280 -3.92 29.04 -2.41
CA PRO A 280 -3.98 28.55 -3.79
C PRO A 280 -2.72 28.88 -4.59
N THR A 281 -2.06 30.01 -4.30
CA THR A 281 -0.81 30.40 -4.95
C THR A 281 0.33 29.44 -4.62
N GLU A 282 0.43 28.94 -3.39
CA GLU A 282 1.43 27.96 -2.99
C GLU A 282 1.20 26.59 -3.64
N ALA A 283 -0.07 26.19 -3.80
CA ALA A 283 -0.41 25.00 -4.57
C ALA A 283 0.10 25.10 -6.01
N ILE A 284 -0.13 26.24 -6.68
CA ILE A 284 0.34 26.46 -8.05
C ILE A 284 1.87 26.55 -8.12
N LYS A 285 2.51 27.36 -7.29
CA LYS A 285 3.99 27.49 -7.27
C LYS A 285 4.66 26.13 -7.11
N ASN A 286 4.18 25.30 -6.19
CA ASN A 286 4.79 24.01 -5.89
C ASN A 286 4.40 22.93 -6.91
N ASN A 287 3.10 22.73 -7.16
CA ASN A 287 2.63 21.60 -7.96
C ASN A 287 2.70 21.86 -9.47
N VAL A 288 2.67 23.11 -9.92
CA VAL A 288 2.74 23.46 -11.35
C VAL A 288 4.17 23.84 -11.70
N PHE A 289 4.68 24.94 -11.12
CA PHE A 289 5.99 25.47 -11.49
C PHE A 289 7.14 24.63 -10.92
N GLY A 290 6.97 24.04 -9.73
CA GLY A 290 7.92 23.05 -9.23
C GLY A 290 8.02 21.82 -10.14
N THR A 291 6.88 21.30 -10.65
CA THR A 291 6.90 20.22 -11.65
C THR A 291 7.57 20.67 -12.95
N LEU A 292 7.25 21.86 -13.46
CA LEU A 292 7.88 22.42 -14.67
C LEU A 292 9.41 22.53 -14.53
N ASN A 293 9.90 22.94 -13.36
CA ASN A 293 11.34 23.07 -13.10
C ASN A 293 12.05 21.72 -13.17
N VAL A 294 11.52 20.70 -12.50
CA VAL A 294 12.13 19.36 -12.45
C VAL A 294 12.01 18.67 -13.81
N ALA A 295 10.85 18.77 -14.47
CA ALA A 295 10.64 18.20 -15.80
C ALA A 295 11.53 18.89 -16.84
N GLY A 296 11.65 20.23 -16.79
CA GLY A 296 12.56 21.01 -17.62
C GLY A 296 14.03 20.64 -17.42
N ALA A 297 14.44 20.36 -16.18
CA ALA A 297 15.79 19.87 -15.91
C ALA A 297 15.99 18.43 -16.43
N ALA A 298 14.99 17.56 -16.32
CA ALA A 298 15.05 16.21 -16.87
C ALA A 298 15.28 16.21 -18.39
N ASP A 299 14.52 17.03 -19.11
CA ASP A 299 14.71 17.25 -20.55
C ASP A 299 16.11 17.82 -20.86
N LYS A 300 16.47 18.96 -20.24
CA LYS A 300 17.72 19.68 -20.48
C LYS A 300 18.97 18.82 -20.27
N TYR A 301 18.97 17.96 -19.26
CA TYR A 301 20.14 17.15 -18.89
C TYR A 301 20.07 15.70 -19.40
N GLY A 302 19.03 15.35 -20.16
CA GLY A 302 18.92 14.08 -20.89
C GLY A 302 18.52 12.89 -20.04
N ALA A 303 17.58 13.04 -19.11
CA ALA A 303 17.00 11.90 -18.41
C ALA A 303 16.29 10.98 -19.42
N GLU A 304 16.37 9.67 -19.23
CA GLU A 304 15.69 8.69 -20.07
C GLU A 304 14.18 8.73 -19.82
N ARG A 305 13.77 8.81 -18.55
CA ARG A 305 12.36 8.68 -18.15
C ARG A 305 12.00 9.57 -16.98
N PHE A 306 10.81 10.15 -17.04
CA PHE A 306 10.22 10.99 -15.99
C PHE A 306 8.80 10.54 -15.68
N ILE A 307 8.57 10.12 -14.44
CA ILE A 307 7.29 9.62 -13.95
C ILE A 307 6.72 10.59 -12.91
N LEU A 308 5.64 11.28 -13.27
CA LEU A 308 4.88 12.16 -12.38
C LEU A 308 3.90 11.35 -11.53
N ILE A 309 3.96 11.51 -10.21
CA ILE A 309 2.89 11.02 -9.32
C ILE A 309 1.71 12.01 -9.37
N SER A 310 0.56 11.53 -9.83
CA SER A 310 -0.68 12.29 -9.91
C SER A 310 -1.77 11.68 -8.99
N THR A 311 -3.00 12.16 -9.11
CA THR A 311 -4.11 11.83 -8.20
C THR A 311 -5.44 11.82 -8.95
N ASP A 312 -6.37 10.99 -8.50
CA ASP A 312 -7.80 11.04 -8.87
C ASP A 312 -8.41 12.46 -8.82
N LYS A 313 -7.97 13.32 -7.91
CA LYS A 313 -8.45 14.71 -7.78
C LYS A 313 -8.11 15.61 -8.96
N ALA A 314 -7.21 15.18 -9.86
CA ALA A 314 -6.94 15.87 -11.12
C ALA A 314 -8.07 15.66 -12.15
N VAL A 315 -8.97 14.70 -11.90
CA VAL A 315 -10.13 14.39 -12.76
C VAL A 315 -11.31 15.26 -12.36
N ASN A 316 -11.83 16.06 -13.30
CA ASN A 316 -12.90 17.04 -13.08
C ASN A 316 -12.68 17.82 -11.78
N PRO A 317 -11.56 18.55 -11.67
CA PRO A 317 -11.12 19.09 -10.39
C PRO A 317 -12.14 20.10 -9.86
N VAL A 318 -12.49 19.97 -8.58
CA VAL A 318 -13.37 20.92 -7.87
C VAL A 318 -12.64 21.78 -6.84
N ASN A 319 -11.31 21.62 -6.78
CA ASN A 319 -10.41 22.30 -5.87
C ASN A 319 -9.10 22.66 -6.58
N ILE A 320 -8.42 23.69 -6.11
CA ILE A 320 -7.16 24.21 -6.66
C ILE A 320 -6.04 23.16 -6.57
N MET A 321 -6.03 22.33 -5.53
CA MET A 321 -5.04 21.25 -5.41
C MET A 321 -5.16 20.28 -6.61
N GLY A 322 -6.37 19.79 -6.89
CA GLY A 322 -6.66 18.95 -8.04
C GLY A 322 -6.36 19.63 -9.37
N ALA A 323 -6.79 20.90 -9.52
CA ALA A 323 -6.52 21.68 -10.73
C ALA A 323 -5.01 21.85 -10.98
N SER A 324 -4.23 22.13 -9.94
CA SER A 324 -2.77 22.25 -10.04
C SER A 324 -2.11 20.96 -10.52
N LYS A 325 -2.60 19.79 -10.07
CA LYS A 325 -2.11 18.49 -10.52
C LYS A 325 -2.55 18.18 -11.96
N ARG A 326 -3.75 18.60 -12.37
CA ARG A 326 -4.17 18.51 -13.77
C ARG A 326 -3.29 19.35 -14.69
N ILE A 327 -2.96 20.59 -14.31
CA ILE A 327 -2.01 21.42 -15.07
C ILE A 327 -0.64 20.74 -15.14
N ALA A 328 -0.18 20.11 -14.06
CA ALA A 328 1.07 19.35 -14.06
C ALA A 328 1.04 18.18 -15.05
N GLU A 329 -0.06 17.42 -15.15
CA GLU A 329 -0.21 16.37 -16.17
C GLU A 329 -0.13 16.94 -17.59
N ILE A 330 -0.79 18.07 -17.85
CA ILE A 330 -0.76 18.76 -19.15
C ILE A 330 0.67 19.19 -19.49
N ILE A 331 1.46 19.68 -18.52
CA ILE A 331 2.89 19.99 -18.72
C ILE A 331 3.66 18.73 -19.16
N ILE A 332 3.48 17.60 -18.50
CA ILE A 332 4.17 16.33 -18.83
C ILE A 332 3.80 15.86 -20.24
N GLN A 333 2.52 15.92 -20.61
CA GLN A 333 2.08 15.59 -21.97
C GLN A 333 2.67 16.52 -23.02
N MET A 334 2.75 17.82 -22.72
CA MET A 334 3.35 18.82 -23.62
C MET A 334 4.83 18.52 -23.84
N MET A 335 5.56 18.27 -22.76
CA MET A 335 7.00 17.99 -22.81
C MET A 335 7.29 16.71 -23.59
N SER A 336 6.45 15.67 -23.44
CA SER A 336 6.59 14.43 -24.19
C SER A 336 6.53 14.60 -25.71
N LYS A 337 5.88 15.66 -26.24
CA LYS A 337 5.80 15.91 -27.69
C LYS A 337 7.11 16.45 -28.30
N LYS A 338 8.03 16.97 -27.47
CA LYS A 338 9.23 17.69 -27.93
C LYS A 338 10.53 17.14 -27.37
N SER A 339 10.47 16.45 -26.22
CA SER A 339 11.63 15.92 -25.53
C SER A 339 11.98 14.51 -26.02
N SER A 340 13.26 14.13 -25.89
CA SER A 340 13.70 12.74 -25.97
C SER A 340 13.46 11.97 -24.66
N THR A 341 13.21 12.67 -23.54
CA THR A 341 12.82 12.06 -22.27
C THR A 341 11.41 11.48 -22.38
N VAL A 342 11.25 10.22 -21.95
CA VAL A 342 9.94 9.57 -21.87
C VAL A 342 9.19 10.11 -20.66
N PHE A 343 8.18 10.93 -20.91
CA PHE A 343 7.35 11.56 -19.89
C PHE A 343 6.05 10.79 -19.69
N ALA A 344 5.73 10.43 -18.45
CA ALA A 344 4.45 9.81 -18.12
C ALA A 344 3.93 10.29 -16.75
N ALA A 345 2.63 10.15 -16.53
CA ALA A 345 1.99 10.43 -15.24
C ALA A 345 1.18 9.21 -14.78
N VAL A 346 1.09 9.00 -13.47
CA VAL A 346 0.31 7.89 -12.89
C VAL A 346 -0.71 8.45 -11.90
N ARG A 347 -2.00 8.22 -12.17
CA ARG A 347 -3.12 8.55 -11.30
C ARG A 347 -3.52 7.37 -10.44
N PHE A 348 -3.73 7.66 -9.16
CA PHE A 348 -4.39 6.76 -8.23
C PHE A 348 -5.12 7.57 -7.16
N GLY A 349 -6.00 6.89 -6.42
CA GLY A 349 -6.79 7.51 -5.36
C GLY A 349 -6.04 7.59 -4.04
N ASN A 350 -6.79 7.50 -2.94
CA ASN A 350 -6.20 7.60 -1.62
C ASN A 350 -5.32 6.37 -1.31
N VAL A 351 -4.24 6.61 -0.58
CA VAL A 351 -3.38 5.56 -0.02
C VAL A 351 -3.54 5.48 1.49
N LEU A 352 -3.69 4.26 2.00
CA LEU A 352 -3.88 3.98 3.41
C LEU A 352 -2.66 4.38 4.24
N GLY A 353 -2.90 4.92 5.44
CA GLY A 353 -1.84 5.27 6.38
C GLY A 353 -0.95 6.46 5.99
N SER A 354 -1.21 7.16 4.87
CA SER A 354 -0.37 8.30 4.49
C SER A 354 -0.48 9.48 5.46
N ASN A 355 0.59 10.27 5.54
CA ASN A 355 0.69 11.41 6.46
C ASN A 355 -0.49 12.36 6.31
N GLY A 356 -1.13 12.70 7.43
CA GLY A 356 -2.28 13.61 7.48
C GLY A 356 -3.55 13.11 6.77
N SER A 357 -3.68 11.80 6.54
CA SER A 357 -4.90 11.19 6.01
C SER A 357 -5.93 10.87 7.10
N VAL A 358 -7.11 10.38 6.68
CA VAL A 358 -8.24 10.09 7.57
C VAL A 358 -7.97 8.99 8.58
N VAL A 359 -7.18 7.96 8.22
CA VAL A 359 -6.87 6.83 9.10
C VAL A 359 -6.05 7.27 10.33
N PRO A 360 -4.90 7.97 10.18
CA PRO A 360 -4.19 8.54 11.32
C PRO A 360 -5.05 9.47 12.20
N LEU A 361 -5.92 10.27 11.58
CA LEU A 361 -6.84 11.15 12.30
C LEU A 361 -7.81 10.35 13.17
N PHE A 362 -8.47 9.34 12.61
CA PHE A 362 -9.40 8.49 13.36
C PHE A 362 -8.69 7.74 14.48
N LYS A 363 -7.48 7.22 14.23
CA LYS A 363 -6.69 6.57 15.28
C LYS A 363 -6.43 7.51 16.46
N LYS A 364 -6.04 8.76 16.18
CA LYS A 364 -5.84 9.79 17.21
C LYS A 364 -7.14 10.13 17.94
N GLN A 365 -8.25 10.32 17.21
CA GLN A 365 -9.56 10.62 17.79
C GLN A 365 -10.04 9.50 18.71
N ILE A 366 -9.91 8.24 18.30
CA ILE A 366 -10.27 7.07 19.10
C ILE A 366 -9.40 6.98 20.36
N GLN A 367 -8.09 7.19 20.25
CA GLN A 367 -7.18 7.22 21.39
C GLN A 367 -7.52 8.34 22.40
N MET A 368 -8.12 9.44 21.94
CA MET A 368 -8.57 10.55 22.78
C MET A 368 -10.00 10.35 23.34
N GLY A 369 -10.66 9.22 23.06
CA GLY A 369 -12.03 8.93 23.52
C GLY A 369 -13.16 9.44 22.60
N GLY A 370 -12.81 9.94 21.41
CA GLY A 370 -13.78 10.45 20.43
C GLY A 370 -14.24 11.90 20.66
N PRO A 371 -15.23 12.37 19.87
CA PRO A 371 -15.88 11.67 18.76
C PRO A 371 -14.96 11.50 17.54
N VAL A 372 -15.27 10.52 16.71
CA VAL A 372 -14.67 10.39 15.37
C VAL A 372 -15.44 11.27 14.39
N THR A 373 -14.75 12.14 13.66
CA THR A 373 -15.42 13.13 12.79
C THR A 373 -15.43 12.68 11.33
N VAL A 374 -16.61 12.42 10.78
CA VAL A 374 -16.83 12.07 9.37
C VAL A 374 -17.47 13.25 8.66
N THR A 375 -17.04 13.58 7.44
CA THR A 375 -17.56 14.77 6.75
C THR A 375 -19.01 14.60 6.29
N HIS A 376 -19.36 13.46 5.71
CA HIS A 376 -20.71 13.16 5.24
C HIS A 376 -21.03 11.66 5.35
N PRO A 377 -22.27 11.23 5.64
CA PRO A 377 -22.63 9.81 5.73
C PRO A 377 -22.34 9.01 4.46
N ASP A 378 -22.53 9.64 3.29
CA ASP A 378 -22.33 8.98 1.99
C ASP A 378 -20.97 9.23 1.33
N VAL A 379 -20.03 9.88 2.02
CA VAL A 379 -18.71 10.11 1.43
C VAL A 379 -17.95 8.79 1.25
N THR A 380 -17.51 8.52 0.03
CA THR A 380 -16.70 7.33 -0.29
C THR A 380 -15.34 7.71 -0.82
N ARG A 381 -14.33 6.90 -0.54
CA ARG A 381 -13.01 7.02 -1.16
C ARG A 381 -12.50 5.67 -1.63
N TYR A 382 -11.72 5.71 -2.69
CA TYR A 382 -10.92 4.58 -3.14
C TYR A 382 -9.66 4.47 -2.31
N PHE A 383 -9.29 3.25 -1.91
CA PHE A 383 -8.09 3.00 -1.12
C PHE A 383 -7.24 1.90 -1.74
N MET A 384 -5.93 2.10 -1.64
CA MET A 384 -4.91 1.07 -1.82
C MET A 384 -3.83 1.23 -0.76
N THR A 385 -2.96 0.25 -0.60
CA THR A 385 -1.80 0.38 0.30
C THR A 385 -0.70 1.22 -0.36
N ILE A 386 0.15 1.87 0.44
CA ILE A 386 1.30 2.61 -0.07
C ILE A 386 2.25 1.70 -0.89
N PRO A 387 2.64 0.51 -0.40
CA PRO A 387 3.49 -0.40 -1.17
C PRO A 387 2.86 -0.80 -2.51
N GLU A 388 1.57 -1.13 -2.53
CA GLU A 388 0.86 -1.49 -3.77
C GLU A 388 0.84 -0.34 -4.78
N ALA A 389 0.57 0.89 -4.32
CA ALA A 389 0.56 2.08 -5.19
C ALA A 389 1.92 2.28 -5.86
N VAL A 390 2.99 2.20 -5.07
CA VAL A 390 4.35 2.38 -5.56
C VAL A 390 4.77 1.27 -6.51
N GLN A 391 4.39 0.02 -6.25
CA GLN A 391 4.65 -1.10 -7.16
C GLN A 391 4.03 -0.85 -8.53
N LEU A 392 2.75 -0.47 -8.56
CA LEU A 392 2.03 -0.18 -9.79
C LEU A 392 2.56 1.07 -10.50
N VAL A 393 3.04 2.07 -9.77
CA VAL A 393 3.73 3.25 -10.33
C VAL A 393 5.03 2.85 -11.02
N ILE A 394 5.86 2.03 -10.36
CA ILE A 394 7.10 1.52 -10.92
C ILE A 394 6.81 0.67 -12.16
N GLN A 395 5.76 -0.14 -12.14
CA GLN A 395 5.34 -0.95 -13.27
C GLN A 395 4.78 -0.12 -14.43
N ALA A 396 4.00 0.93 -14.15
CA ALA A 396 3.55 1.88 -15.16
C ALA A 396 4.73 2.59 -15.82
N GLY A 397 5.79 2.89 -15.05
CA GLY A 397 7.04 3.43 -15.58
C GLY A 397 7.70 2.56 -16.64
N SER A 398 7.67 1.22 -16.51
CA SER A 398 8.25 0.32 -17.52
C SER A 398 7.44 0.27 -18.81
N LEU A 399 6.14 0.57 -18.75
CA LEU A 399 5.23 0.60 -19.90
C LEU A 399 5.27 1.92 -20.68
N ALA A 400 5.76 2.99 -20.06
CA ALA A 400 5.74 4.33 -20.63
C ALA A 400 6.56 4.41 -21.93
N SER A 401 5.93 4.90 -22.99
CA SER A 401 6.52 5.20 -24.29
C SER A 401 6.53 6.70 -24.61
N GLY A 402 5.76 7.50 -23.88
CA GLY A 402 5.72 8.96 -23.95
C GLY A 402 4.30 9.52 -23.98
N GLY A 403 3.98 10.40 -23.04
CA GLY A 403 2.74 11.18 -22.97
C GLY A 403 1.57 10.47 -22.32
N GLU A 404 1.74 9.22 -21.90
CA GLU A 404 0.68 8.45 -21.26
C GLU A 404 0.33 8.99 -19.87
N ILE A 405 -0.97 9.00 -19.60
CA ILE A 405 -1.49 9.12 -18.24
C ILE A 405 -2.03 7.76 -17.84
N PHE A 406 -1.27 7.06 -17.02
CA PHE A 406 -1.68 5.78 -16.46
C PHE A 406 -2.69 5.99 -15.35
N VAL A 407 -3.68 5.10 -15.29
CA VAL A 407 -4.72 5.10 -14.28
C VAL A 407 -4.72 3.73 -13.63
N LEU A 408 -4.49 3.70 -12.32
CA LEU A 408 -4.49 2.45 -11.58
C LEU A 408 -5.92 2.01 -11.30
N ASP A 409 -6.19 0.71 -11.47
CA ASP A 409 -7.40 0.11 -10.93
C ASP A 409 -7.45 0.39 -9.43
N MET A 410 -8.57 0.92 -8.95
CA MET A 410 -8.75 1.24 -7.55
C MET A 410 -9.69 0.29 -6.77
N GLY A 411 -10.14 -0.80 -7.39
CA GLY A 411 -11.11 -1.71 -6.79
C GLY A 411 -12.39 -0.98 -6.34
N GLU A 412 -13.02 -1.49 -5.29
CA GLU A 412 -14.29 -0.94 -4.81
C GLU A 412 -14.10 0.27 -3.88
N PRO A 413 -14.94 1.31 -4.01
CA PRO A 413 -14.92 2.45 -3.12
C PRO A 413 -15.41 2.06 -1.72
N VAL A 414 -14.88 2.74 -0.69
CA VAL A 414 -15.20 2.48 0.72
C VAL A 414 -15.88 3.69 1.32
N LYS A 415 -17.04 3.50 1.97
CA LYS A 415 -17.70 4.55 2.76
C LYS A 415 -16.84 4.91 3.97
N ILE A 416 -16.58 6.20 4.17
CA ILE A 416 -15.73 6.67 5.27
C ILE A 416 -16.39 6.44 6.64
N VAL A 417 -17.72 6.43 6.71
CA VAL A 417 -18.43 6.07 7.95
C VAL A 417 -18.20 4.59 8.33
N ASP A 418 -18.17 3.69 7.35
CA ASP A 418 -17.90 2.26 7.60
C ASP A 418 -16.46 2.04 8.02
N LEU A 419 -15.54 2.79 7.42
CA LEU A 419 -14.14 2.86 7.84
C LEU A 419 -14.02 3.30 9.31
N ALA A 420 -14.67 4.40 9.69
CA ALA A 420 -14.68 4.90 11.07
C ALA A 420 -15.17 3.83 12.05
N ARG A 421 -16.32 3.22 11.75
CA ARG A 421 -16.90 2.15 12.59
C ARG A 421 -15.93 0.98 12.75
N GLU A 422 -15.30 0.54 11.67
CA GLU A 422 -14.38 -0.59 11.72
C GLU A 422 -13.11 -0.27 12.52
N MET A 423 -12.59 0.95 12.42
CA MET A 423 -11.45 1.37 13.24
C MET A 423 -11.77 1.43 14.74
N ILE A 424 -12.96 1.89 15.11
CA ILE A 424 -13.44 1.87 16.50
C ILE A 424 -13.47 0.42 17.01
N ARG A 425 -14.04 -0.49 16.21
CA ARG A 425 -14.15 -1.93 16.55
C ARG A 425 -12.81 -2.62 16.67
N LEU A 426 -11.87 -2.35 15.77
CA LEU A 426 -10.51 -2.86 15.85
C LEU A 426 -9.76 -2.36 17.10
N SER A 427 -10.19 -1.22 17.65
CA SER A 427 -9.66 -0.69 18.91
C SER A 427 -10.30 -1.33 20.15
N GLY A 428 -11.18 -2.32 19.98
CA GLY A 428 -11.89 -3.01 21.06
C GLY A 428 -13.07 -2.23 21.65
N LEU A 429 -13.58 -1.24 20.93
CA LEU A 429 -14.66 -0.35 21.34
C LEU A 429 -15.89 -0.54 20.44
N GLU A 430 -17.08 -0.26 20.96
CA GLU A 430 -18.33 -0.34 20.20
C GLU A 430 -18.71 1.05 19.63
N PRO A 431 -18.88 1.19 18.30
CA PRO A 431 -19.29 2.44 17.67
C PRO A 431 -20.64 2.93 18.20
N ASP A 432 -20.76 4.24 18.36
CA ASP A 432 -21.97 4.92 18.85
C ASP A 432 -22.38 4.58 20.30
N VAL A 433 -21.63 3.69 20.98
CA VAL A 433 -21.74 3.38 22.42
C VAL A 433 -20.53 3.93 23.17
N ASP A 434 -19.34 3.42 22.86
CA ASP A 434 -18.08 3.84 23.50
C ASP A 434 -17.49 5.08 22.81
N VAL A 435 -17.60 5.15 21.48
CA VAL A 435 -17.09 6.26 20.66
C VAL A 435 -18.14 6.70 19.64
N LYS A 436 -18.63 7.93 19.77
CA LYS A 436 -19.61 8.51 18.84
C LYS A 436 -18.99 8.89 17.51
N ILE A 437 -19.75 8.73 16.42
CA ILE A 437 -19.40 9.31 15.12
C ILE A 437 -20.18 10.62 14.93
N GLN A 438 -19.47 11.71 14.68
CA GLN A 438 -20.06 13.02 14.44
C GLN A 438 -19.89 13.44 12.97
N PHE A 439 -21.00 13.85 12.35
CA PHE A 439 -20.97 14.40 11.00
C PHE A 439 -20.68 15.91 11.03
N THR A 440 -19.64 16.34 10.30
CA THR A 440 -19.17 17.73 10.31
C THR A 440 -19.55 18.53 9.06
N GLY A 441 -20.17 17.91 8.07
CA GLY A 441 -20.39 18.50 6.75
C GLY A 441 -19.18 18.37 5.82
N LEU A 442 -19.44 18.49 4.51
CA LEU A 442 -18.40 18.54 3.48
C LEU A 442 -17.61 19.85 3.58
N ARG A 443 -16.30 19.77 3.39
CA ARG A 443 -15.43 20.95 3.37
C ARG A 443 -15.45 21.60 1.99
N PRO A 444 -15.10 22.90 1.88
CA PRO A 444 -14.96 23.57 0.59
C PRO A 444 -14.03 22.79 -0.36
N GLY A 445 -14.50 22.51 -1.58
CA GLY A 445 -13.74 21.78 -2.60
C GLY A 445 -13.62 20.27 -2.36
N GLU A 446 -14.34 19.70 -1.40
CA GLU A 446 -14.38 18.26 -1.16
C GLU A 446 -15.52 17.59 -1.95
N LYS A 447 -15.20 16.52 -2.70
CA LYS A 447 -16.21 15.73 -3.40
C LYS A 447 -16.87 14.71 -2.48
N LEU A 448 -18.14 14.41 -2.72
CA LEU A 448 -18.83 13.28 -2.09
C LEU A 448 -18.28 11.94 -2.61
N PHE A 449 -18.12 11.84 -3.93
CA PHE A 449 -17.54 10.69 -4.65
C PHE A 449 -16.36 11.16 -5.50
N GLU A 450 -15.25 10.42 -5.46
CA GLU A 450 -14.11 10.70 -6.36
C GLU A 450 -14.33 9.98 -7.69
N GLU A 451 -13.91 10.62 -8.78
CA GLU A 451 -13.91 10.04 -10.12
C GLU A 451 -12.48 9.59 -10.45
N ILE A 452 -12.33 8.41 -11.06
CA ILE A 452 -11.01 7.91 -11.46
C ILE A 452 -10.68 8.35 -12.91
N LEU A 453 -11.69 8.69 -13.72
CA LEU A 453 -11.58 8.98 -15.15
C LEU A 453 -12.52 10.09 -15.60
N LEU A 454 -12.13 10.84 -16.64
CA LEU A 454 -13.03 11.73 -17.35
C LEU A 454 -13.93 10.93 -18.30
N LYS A 455 -15.19 11.34 -18.47
CA LYS A 455 -16.11 10.71 -19.44
C LYS A 455 -15.58 10.74 -20.88
N GLU A 456 -14.78 11.75 -21.21
CA GLU A 456 -14.17 11.97 -22.53
C GLU A 456 -12.85 11.19 -22.69
N GLU A 457 -12.20 10.84 -21.58
CA GLU A 457 -10.97 10.02 -21.57
C GLU A 457 -11.38 8.56 -21.65
N GLY A 458 -11.50 8.03 -22.88
CA GLY A 458 -11.59 6.59 -23.07
C GLY A 458 -10.37 5.88 -22.45
N LEU A 459 -10.57 4.63 -22.00
CA LEU A 459 -9.49 3.79 -21.47
C LEU A 459 -8.99 2.80 -22.53
N SER A 460 -7.68 2.66 -22.63
CA SER A 460 -7.06 1.47 -23.21
C SER A 460 -6.46 0.60 -22.11
N THR A 461 -6.62 -0.72 -22.27
CA THR A 461 -6.02 -1.71 -21.39
C THR A 461 -4.53 -1.85 -21.70
N THR A 462 -3.71 -2.00 -20.66
CA THR A 462 -2.33 -2.47 -20.83
C THR A 462 -2.27 -3.99 -20.75
N LYS A 463 -1.07 -4.58 -20.92
CA LYS A 463 -0.84 -6.01 -20.63
C LYS A 463 -1.08 -6.37 -19.15
N TYR A 464 -1.10 -5.37 -18.27
CA TYR A 464 -1.37 -5.55 -16.84
C TYR A 464 -2.79 -5.12 -16.50
N LYS A 465 -3.59 -6.07 -16.00
CA LYS A 465 -5.04 -5.87 -15.72
C LYS A 465 -5.36 -4.70 -14.77
N LYS A 466 -4.40 -4.28 -13.95
CA LYS A 466 -4.56 -3.22 -12.94
C LYS A 466 -4.06 -1.84 -13.41
N ILE A 467 -3.60 -1.72 -14.66
CA ILE A 467 -3.06 -0.48 -15.22
C ILE A 467 -3.76 -0.19 -16.53
N TYR A 468 -4.37 0.98 -16.62
CA TYR A 468 -5.02 1.48 -17.83
C TYR A 468 -4.32 2.75 -18.31
N ILE A 469 -4.52 3.12 -19.58
CA ILE A 469 -4.01 4.38 -20.16
C ILE A 469 -5.21 5.25 -20.52
N ALA A 470 -5.22 6.48 -20.01
CA ALA A 470 -6.18 7.50 -20.40
C ALA A 470 -5.71 8.17 -21.71
N LYS A 471 -6.65 8.41 -22.64
CA LYS A 471 -6.34 9.11 -23.90
C LYS A 471 -5.86 10.55 -23.63
N PRO A 472 -4.80 11.02 -24.32
CA PRO A 472 -4.37 12.40 -24.22
C PRO A 472 -5.45 13.38 -24.69
N ALA A 473 -5.67 14.46 -23.95
CA ALA A 473 -6.70 15.46 -24.24
C ALA A 473 -6.17 16.77 -24.87
N MET A 474 -4.86 16.88 -25.15
CA MET A 474 -4.26 18.16 -25.51
C MET A 474 -4.12 18.38 -27.02
N GLU A 475 -4.84 19.39 -27.52
CA GLU A 475 -4.87 19.79 -28.93
C GLU A 475 -3.91 20.96 -29.26
N ASP A 476 -3.75 21.98 -28.41
CA ASP A 476 -2.91 23.17 -28.70
C ASP A 476 -1.87 23.51 -27.60
N VAL A 477 -0.58 23.32 -27.94
CA VAL A 477 0.57 23.61 -27.06
C VAL A 477 0.85 25.11 -26.93
N SER A 478 0.63 25.89 -28.00
CA SER A 478 0.99 27.32 -28.02
C SER A 478 0.05 28.13 -27.13
N ALA A 479 -1.26 27.85 -27.20
CA ALA A 479 -2.25 28.46 -26.32
C ALA A 479 -1.95 28.15 -24.84
N PHE A 480 -1.63 26.89 -24.51
CA PHE A 480 -1.32 26.48 -23.14
C PHE A 480 -0.08 27.21 -22.58
N LEU A 481 0.99 27.36 -23.36
CA LEU A 481 2.19 28.08 -22.91
C LEU A 481 1.91 29.55 -22.60
N LYS A 482 1.06 30.20 -23.40
CA LYS A 482 0.64 31.58 -23.13
C LYS A 482 -0.11 31.66 -21.80
N GLU A 483 -1.09 30.79 -21.59
CA GLU A 483 -1.88 30.76 -20.35
C GLU A 483 -1.04 30.40 -19.13
N LEU A 484 -0.01 29.57 -19.28
CA LEU A 484 0.93 29.23 -18.22
C LEU A 484 1.81 30.43 -17.84
N ASN A 485 2.18 31.26 -18.81
CA ASN A 485 2.87 32.53 -18.56
C ASN A 485 1.96 33.54 -17.85
N ASP A 486 0.71 33.69 -18.30
CA ASP A 486 -0.29 34.52 -17.60
C ASP A 486 -0.43 34.07 -16.14
N LEU A 487 -0.48 32.75 -15.90
CA LEU A 487 -0.55 32.19 -14.55
C LEU A 487 0.68 32.56 -13.72
N LYS A 488 1.87 32.53 -14.32
CA LYS A 488 3.11 32.91 -13.65
C LYS A 488 3.10 34.38 -13.25
N GLU A 489 2.67 35.28 -14.13
CA GLU A 489 2.60 36.72 -13.85
C GLU A 489 1.63 37.03 -12.69
N ILE A 490 0.48 36.35 -12.65
CA ILE A 490 -0.51 36.51 -11.57
C ILE A 490 0.05 36.13 -10.21
N LEU A 491 0.96 35.14 -10.12
CA LEU A 491 1.58 34.76 -8.85
C LEU A 491 2.45 35.86 -8.24
N PHE A 492 2.89 36.84 -9.04
CA PHE A 492 3.67 38.00 -8.59
C PHE A 492 2.83 39.28 -8.47
N SER A 493 1.56 39.25 -8.88
CA SER A 493 0.62 40.35 -8.72
C SER A 493 0.12 40.44 -7.27
N PRO A 494 0.00 41.65 -6.69
CA PRO A 494 -0.64 41.86 -5.38
C PRO A 494 -2.15 41.60 -5.39
N ASP A 495 -2.79 41.67 -6.56
CA ASP A 495 -4.21 41.33 -6.74
C ASP A 495 -4.35 39.93 -7.36
N TYR A 496 -4.73 38.96 -6.52
CA TYR A 496 -4.96 37.56 -6.89
C TYR A 496 -6.33 37.33 -7.55
N GLY A 497 -7.13 38.38 -7.78
CA GLY A 497 -8.53 38.31 -8.19
C GLY A 497 -8.81 37.59 -9.52
N ASN A 498 -7.79 37.34 -10.34
CA ASN A 498 -7.94 36.63 -11.62
C ASN A 498 -7.40 35.19 -11.64
N LEU A 499 -6.85 34.66 -10.53
CA LEU A 499 -6.25 33.32 -10.50
C LEU A 499 -7.23 32.22 -10.95
N GLU A 500 -8.46 32.24 -10.42
CA GLU A 500 -9.48 31.24 -10.75
C GLU A 500 -9.85 31.25 -12.24
N LYS A 501 -9.88 32.44 -12.86
CA LYS A 501 -10.18 32.59 -14.30
C LYS A 501 -9.09 31.97 -15.16
N VAL A 502 -7.82 32.15 -14.79
CA VAL A 502 -6.69 31.58 -15.55
C VAL A 502 -6.61 30.07 -15.36
N VAL A 503 -6.80 29.58 -14.13
CA VAL A 503 -6.89 28.14 -13.86
C VAL A 503 -8.03 27.51 -14.67
N LYS A 504 -9.17 28.19 -14.81
CA LYS A 504 -10.29 27.71 -15.63
C LYS A 504 -10.02 27.71 -17.13
N ARG A 505 -9.14 28.60 -17.64
CA ARG A 505 -8.70 28.53 -19.05
C ARG A 505 -7.79 27.31 -19.27
N LEU A 506 -6.82 27.12 -18.38
CA LEU A 506 -5.89 25.98 -18.42
C LEU A 506 -6.58 24.63 -18.20
N VAL A 507 -7.66 24.63 -17.41
CA VAL A 507 -8.44 23.44 -17.06
C VAL A 507 -9.93 23.75 -17.23
N PRO A 508 -10.48 23.64 -18.46
CA PRO A 508 -11.86 24.04 -18.76
C PRO A 508 -12.94 23.34 -17.92
N ASN A 509 -12.69 22.10 -17.50
CA ASN A 509 -13.58 21.31 -16.64
C ASN A 509 -13.41 21.61 -15.13
N TYR A 510 -12.54 22.55 -14.74
CA TYR A 510 -12.40 22.98 -13.35
C TYR A 510 -13.66 23.73 -12.87
N ARG A 511 -14.17 23.32 -11.70
CA ARG A 511 -15.32 23.95 -11.05
C ARG A 511 -15.00 24.31 -9.62
N SER A 512 -14.82 25.59 -9.30
CA SER A 512 -14.52 26.02 -7.93
C SER A 512 -15.59 25.57 -6.92
N GLY A 513 -15.14 24.90 -5.86
CA GLY A 513 -16.00 24.39 -4.78
C GLY A 513 -16.82 25.46 -4.05
N LYS A 514 -16.44 26.74 -4.13
CA LYS A 514 -17.24 27.86 -3.58
C LYS A 514 -18.62 28.02 -4.25
N ARG A 515 -18.79 27.55 -5.49
CA ARG A 515 -20.11 27.55 -6.18
C ARG A 515 -20.93 26.29 -5.92
N GLN A 516 -20.31 25.21 -5.47
CA GLN A 516 -20.98 23.93 -5.28
C GLN A 516 -21.68 23.82 -3.91
N SER A 517 -21.20 24.51 -2.88
CA SER A 517 -21.89 24.58 -1.57
C SER A 517 -23.29 25.19 -1.67
N ASP A 518 -23.51 26.06 -2.65
CA ASP A 518 -24.80 26.72 -2.87
C ASP A 518 -25.76 25.85 -3.68
N GLU A 519 -25.25 24.99 -4.58
CA GLU A 519 -26.06 24.08 -5.41
C GLU A 519 -26.31 22.71 -4.75
N ALA A 520 -25.41 22.23 -3.89
CA ALA A 520 -25.52 20.93 -3.21
C ALA A 520 -26.66 20.87 -2.18
N ASN A 521 -27.23 22.02 -1.78
CA ASN A 521 -28.45 22.08 -0.98
C ASN A 521 -29.73 21.80 -1.80
N VAL A 522 -29.64 21.52 -3.11
CA VAL A 522 -30.84 21.48 -3.99
C VAL A 522 -30.97 20.23 -4.88
N LYS A 523 -30.01 19.27 -4.95
CA LYS A 523 -30.19 18.12 -5.87
C LYS A 523 -29.82 16.75 -5.30
N GLU A 524 -30.81 15.85 -5.37
CA GLU A 524 -30.70 14.40 -5.14
C GLU A 524 -29.71 13.73 -6.11
N ALA A 525 -29.15 12.61 -5.65
CA ALA A 525 -28.12 11.82 -6.34
C ALA A 525 -28.55 11.37 -7.75
N PRO A 526 -27.63 11.32 -8.73
CA PRO A 526 -27.91 10.64 -9.99
C PRO A 526 -27.92 9.13 -9.77
N ASN A 527 -29.00 8.46 -10.20
CA ASN A 527 -29.07 7.00 -10.32
C ASN A 527 -27.96 6.50 -11.26
N ASN A 528 -26.97 5.81 -10.70
CA ASN A 528 -26.02 5.01 -11.48
C ASN A 528 -26.65 3.64 -11.75
N GLU A 529 -27.41 3.52 -12.83
CA GLU A 529 -27.70 2.22 -13.43
C GLU A 529 -26.56 1.80 -14.37
N ASN A 530 -26.00 0.63 -14.10
CA ASN A 530 -25.35 -0.32 -15.00
C ASN A 530 -24.25 0.18 -15.96
N LEU A 531 -23.01 0.19 -15.47
CA LEU A 531 -21.85 -0.20 -16.29
C LEU A 531 -21.63 -1.71 -16.09
N SER A 532 -22.42 -2.52 -16.78
CA SER A 532 -22.15 -3.95 -16.94
C SER A 532 -20.98 -4.11 -17.91
N PHE A 533 -19.93 -4.79 -17.45
CA PHE A 533 -18.83 -5.27 -18.29
C PHE A 533 -19.38 -6.33 -19.26
N GLU A 534 -19.62 -5.97 -20.53
CA GLU A 534 -19.81 -6.96 -21.57
C GLU A 534 -18.46 -7.59 -21.92
N THR A 535 -18.22 -8.79 -21.37
CA THR A 535 -17.19 -9.71 -21.88
C THR A 535 -17.69 -10.32 -23.19
N GLY A 536 -17.31 -9.72 -24.31
CA GLY A 536 -17.48 -10.33 -25.62
C GLY A 536 -16.47 -11.47 -25.81
N TYR A 537 -16.89 -12.70 -25.53
CA TYR A 537 -16.28 -13.89 -26.10
C TYR A 537 -16.83 -14.09 -27.51
N HIS A 538 -15.98 -13.89 -28.51
CA HIS A 538 -15.96 -14.66 -29.76
C HIS A 538 -14.52 -14.78 -30.26
#